data_AF-A0A525DEH4-F1
#
_entry.id   AF-A0A525DEH4-F1
#
_cell.length_a   1.000
_cell.length_b   1.000
_cell.length_c   1.000
_cell.angle_alpha   90.00
_cell.angle_beta   90.00
_cell.angle_gamma   90.00
#
_symmetry.space_group_name_H-M   'P 1'
#
loop_
_entity.id
_entity.type
_entity.pdbx_description
1 polymer ?
#
loop_
_entity_poly.entity_id
_entity_poly.type
_entity_poly.pdbx_seq_one_letter_code
_entity_poly.pdbx_strand_id
1 'polypeptide(L)'
;MSLLYEEKTTFPAFTHEDAFKQLFMGRGDLVIVNSDTGNAFIKELNLADSGIRMLEPPLVEFDLYPYIHKKHKAIAGKLALTIKEMKEDGTYQRLIHNPAYE
;
A
#
# COMPACT_ATOMS: atom_id res chain seq x y z
N MET A 1 -36.23 -10.43 6.68
CA MET A 1 -35.06 -10.03 7.48
C MET A 1 -34.14 -9.24 6.55
N SER A 2 -34.38 -7.94 6.39
CA SER A 2 -33.49 -7.10 5.59
C SER A 2 -32.24 -6.85 6.41
N LEU A 3 -31.08 -7.25 5.89
CA LEU A 3 -29.81 -6.72 6.36
C LEU A 3 -29.88 -5.21 6.20
N LEU A 4 -30.05 -4.50 7.32
CA LEU A 4 -29.83 -3.07 7.38
C LEU A 4 -28.39 -2.88 6.93
N TYR A 5 -28.19 -2.29 5.76
CA TYR A 5 -26.88 -1.80 5.38
C TYR A 5 -26.53 -0.71 6.39
N GLU A 6 -25.70 -1.05 7.37
CA GLU A 6 -25.07 -0.06 8.25
C GLU A 6 -24.44 1.02 7.38
N GLU A 7 -24.74 2.27 7.72
CA GLU A 7 -24.26 3.43 6.99
C GLU A 7 -22.73 3.49 7.15
N LYS A 8 -22.01 3.03 6.12
CA LYS A 8 -20.56 3.03 6.10
C LYS A 8 -20.07 4.47 6.14
N THR A 9 -19.65 4.90 7.32
CA THR A 9 -19.10 6.25 7.53
C THR A 9 -17.60 6.20 7.24
N THR A 10 -17.15 6.99 6.26
CA THR A 10 -15.72 7.13 5.96
C THR A 10 -15.18 8.36 6.66
N PHE A 11 -14.12 8.20 7.44
CA PHE A 11 -13.39 9.32 8.04
C PHE A 11 -12.15 9.62 7.18
N PRO A 12 -11.97 10.86 6.70
CA PRO A 12 -10.74 11.22 6.01
C PRO A 12 -9.58 11.18 7.01
N ALA A 13 -8.55 10.40 6.70
CA ALA A 13 -7.24 10.53 7.33
C ALA A 13 -6.34 11.35 6.39
N PHE A 14 -5.66 12.36 6.93
CA PHE A 14 -4.78 13.21 6.13
C PHE A 14 -3.45 12.52 5.80
N THR A 15 -3.06 11.55 6.62
CA THR A 15 -1.85 10.74 6.46
C THR A 15 -2.12 9.27 6.81
N HIS A 16 -1.27 8.37 6.31
CA HIS A 16 -1.29 6.97 6.72
C HIS A 16 -1.06 6.82 8.23
N GLU A 17 -0.13 7.58 8.81
CA GLU A 17 0.15 7.56 10.24
C GLU A 17 -1.10 7.89 11.07
N ASP A 18 -1.87 8.91 10.70
CA ASP A 18 -3.12 9.27 11.36
C ASP A 18 -4.17 8.17 11.25
N ALA A 19 -4.23 7.48 10.10
CA ALA A 19 -5.16 6.36 9.90
C ALA A 19 -4.82 5.19 10.84
N PHE A 20 -3.54 4.81 10.93
CA PHE A 20 -3.08 3.73 11.81
C PHE A 20 -3.24 4.08 13.29
N LYS A 21 -2.97 5.33 13.69
CA LYS A 21 -3.24 5.79 15.06
C LYS A 21 -4.73 5.74 15.41
N GLN A 22 -5.61 6.13 14.49
CA GLN A 22 -7.06 6.04 14.70
C GLN A 22 -7.52 4.58 14.86
N LEU A 23 -7.01 3.67 14.03
CA LEU A 23 -7.27 2.23 14.15
C LEU A 23 -6.81 1.70 15.50
N PHE A 24 -5.57 2.01 15.91
CA PHE A 24 -5.02 1.59 17.19
C PHE A 24 -5.81 2.13 18.40
N MET A 25 -6.29 3.38 18.31
CA MET A 25 -7.11 4.02 19.35
C MET A 25 -8.58 3.56 19.34
N GLY A 26 -8.98 2.64 18.45
CA GLY A 26 -10.37 2.18 18.32
C GLY A 26 -11.33 3.24 17.81
N ARG A 27 -10.83 4.25 17.09
CA ARG A 27 -11.63 5.33 16.48
C ARG A 27 -12.10 5.00 15.06
N GLY A 28 -11.55 3.95 14.46
CA GLY A 28 -12.01 3.38 13.20
C GLY A 28 -11.80 1.88 13.20
N ASP A 29 -12.65 1.16 12.47
CA ASP A 29 -12.64 -0.30 12.45
C ASP A 29 -11.69 -0.87 11.39
N LEU A 30 -11.43 -0.10 10.32
CA LEU A 30 -10.66 -0.53 9.15
C LEU A 30 -9.83 0.61 8.57
N VAL A 31 -8.64 0.26 8.07
CA VAL A 31 -7.79 1.13 7.23
C VAL A 31 -7.58 0.42 5.90
N ILE A 32 -7.84 1.11 4.79
CA ILE A 32 -7.68 0.58 3.43
C ILE A 32 -6.40 1.14 2.83
N VAL A 33 -5.40 0.28 2.68
CA VAL A 33 -4.07 0.58 2.09
C VAL A 33 -3.60 -0.62 1.27
N ASN A 34 -2.57 -0.45 0.44
CA ASN A 34 -1.88 -1.61 -0.14
C ASN A 34 -1.10 -2.38 0.93
N SER A 35 -0.82 -3.66 0.67
CA SER A 35 -0.19 -4.59 1.61
C SER A 35 1.17 -4.08 2.11
N ASP A 36 2.01 -3.59 1.20
CA ASP A 36 3.38 -3.17 1.52
C ASP A 36 3.37 -1.95 2.46
N THR A 37 2.51 -0.98 2.17
CA THR A 37 2.29 0.20 3.02
C THR A 37 1.75 -0.22 4.39
N GLY A 38 0.79 -1.14 4.42
CA GLY A 38 0.24 -1.64 5.68
C GLY A 38 1.30 -2.30 6.57
N ASN A 39 2.11 -3.16 6.00
CA ASN A 39 3.22 -3.83 6.71
C ASN A 39 4.27 -2.83 7.18
N ALA A 40 4.63 -1.86 6.35
CA ALA A 40 5.58 -0.80 6.71
C ALA A 40 5.11 -0.01 7.93
N PHE A 41 3.85 0.45 7.95
CA PHE A 41 3.32 1.24 9.07
C PHE A 41 3.11 0.41 10.35
N ILE A 42 2.75 -0.87 10.25
CA ILE A 42 2.68 -1.76 11.43
C ILE A 42 4.07 -1.87 12.08
N LYS A 43 5.13 -1.97 11.26
CA LYS A 43 6.52 -2.03 11.73
C LYS A 43 7.00 -0.69 12.28
N GLU A 44 6.85 0.39 11.52
CA GLU A 44 7.30 1.75 11.88
C GLU A 44 6.68 2.22 13.20
N LEU A 45 5.39 1.96 13.40
CA LEU A 45 4.66 2.38 14.60
C LEU A 45 4.70 1.36 15.74
N ASN A 46 5.47 0.27 15.61
CA ASN A 46 5.58 -0.81 16.60
C ASN A 46 4.21 -1.40 17.02
N LEU A 47 3.33 -1.65 16.04
CA LEU A 47 1.96 -2.12 16.26
C LEU A 47 1.81 -3.65 16.14
N ALA A 48 2.91 -4.41 16.04
CA ALA A 48 2.86 -5.86 15.86
C ALA A 48 2.05 -6.60 16.94
N ASP A 49 2.13 -6.15 18.19
CA ASP A 49 1.41 -6.74 19.33
C ASP A 49 0.05 -6.07 19.62
N SER A 50 -0.39 -5.14 18.77
CA SER A 50 -1.65 -4.40 18.96
C SER A 50 -2.91 -5.20 18.64
N GLY A 51 -2.76 -6.35 17.98
CA GLY A 51 -3.88 -7.12 17.41
C GLY A 51 -4.37 -6.62 16.05
N ILE A 52 -3.81 -5.52 15.53
CA ILE A 52 -4.04 -5.08 14.14
C ILE A 52 -3.45 -6.11 13.19
N ARG A 53 -4.23 -6.51 12.18
CA ARG A 53 -3.83 -7.50 11.17
C ARG A 53 -4.39 -7.15 9.80
N MET A 54 -3.66 -7.57 8.76
CA MET A 54 -4.15 -7.54 7.39
C MET A 54 -5.27 -8.58 7.22
N LEU A 55 -6.32 -8.20 6.49
CA LEU A 55 -7.44 -9.09 6.16
C LEU A 55 -7.22 -9.71 4.78
N GLU A 56 -7.54 -10.99 4.67
CA GLU A 56 -7.44 -11.77 3.43
C GLU A 56 -8.84 -12.32 3.06
N PRO A 57 -9.20 -12.37 1.76
CA PRO A 57 -8.43 -11.88 0.61
C PRO A 57 -8.42 -10.34 0.51
N PRO A 58 -7.52 -9.74 -0.30
CA PRO A 58 -7.57 -8.30 -0.57
C PRO A 58 -8.91 -7.89 -1.21
N LEU A 59 -9.31 -6.64 -0.99
CA LEU A 59 -10.54 -6.10 -1.59
C LEU A 59 -10.47 -6.03 -3.13
N VAL A 60 -9.26 -5.77 -3.66
CA VAL A 60 -9.00 -5.68 -5.09
C VAL A 60 -7.52 -5.94 -5.35
N GLU A 61 -7.22 -6.56 -6.49
CA GLU A 61 -5.87 -6.72 -7.03
C GLU A 61 -5.80 -6.01 -8.38
N PHE A 62 -4.71 -5.26 -8.61
CA PHE A 62 -4.48 -4.60 -9.88
C PHE A 62 -2.99 -4.38 -10.13
N ASP A 63 -2.61 -4.39 -11.40
CA ASP A 63 -1.25 -4.10 -11.83
C ASP A 63 -0.93 -2.61 -11.69
N LEU A 64 0.18 -2.30 -11.00
CA LEU A 64 0.72 -0.95 -10.90
C LEU A 64 1.65 -0.66 -12.07
N TYR A 65 1.45 0.50 -12.71
CA TYR A 65 2.29 0.98 -13.80
C TYR A 65 2.90 2.34 -13.43
N PRO A 66 4.20 2.55 -13.67
CA PRO A 66 4.80 3.88 -13.56
C PRO A 66 4.13 4.87 -14.51
N TYR A 67 3.72 6.01 -13.99
CA TYR A 67 3.19 7.10 -14.79
C TYR A 67 4.30 8.07 -15.15
N ILE A 68 4.34 8.48 -16.43
CA ILE A 68 5.23 9.53 -16.90
C ILE A 68 4.45 10.65 -17.57
N HIS A 69 4.94 11.88 -17.42
CA HIS A 69 4.33 13.01 -18.09
C HIS A 69 4.44 12.85 -19.62
N LYS A 70 3.37 13.21 -20.35
CA LYS A 70 3.27 13.04 -21.82
C LYS A 70 4.43 13.67 -22.60
N LYS A 71 4.98 14.79 -22.12
CA LYS A 71 6.18 15.45 -22.68
C LYS A 71 7.40 14.52 -22.78
N HIS A 72 7.47 13.48 -21.95
CA HIS A 72 8.57 12.51 -21.89
C HIS A 72 8.17 11.15 -22.50
N LYS A 73 7.13 11.09 -23.36
CA LYS A 73 6.69 9.82 -23.98
C LYS A 73 7.82 9.02 -24.66
N ALA A 74 8.84 9.71 -25.17
CA ALA A 74 9.97 9.08 -25.86
C ALA A 74 10.78 8.14 -24.96
N ILE A 75 10.81 8.37 -23.63
CA ILE A 75 11.53 7.49 -22.69
C ILE A 75 10.69 6.32 -22.17
N ALA A 76 9.37 6.29 -22.44
CA ALA A 76 8.47 5.27 -21.90
C ALA A 76 8.92 3.85 -22.24
N GLY A 77 9.24 3.61 -23.51
CA GLY A 77 9.68 2.30 -23.99
C GLY A 77 10.99 1.85 -23.35
N LYS A 78 11.97 2.76 -23.26
CA LYS A 78 13.26 2.47 -22.61
C LYS A 78 13.07 2.19 -21.11
N LEU A 79 12.25 2.98 -20.41
CA LEU A 79 11.96 2.76 -18.99
C LEU A 79 11.31 1.41 -18.75
N ALA A 80 10.31 1.05 -19.56
CA ALA A 80 9.63 -0.25 -19.45
C ALA A 80 10.59 -1.41 -19.68
N LEU A 81 11.47 -1.32 -20.68
CA LEU A 81 12.49 -2.34 -20.96
C LEU A 81 13.48 -2.47 -19.79
N THR A 82 14.01 -1.36 -19.30
CA THR A 82 14.96 -1.37 -18.18
C THR A 82 14.34 -1.98 -16.91
N ILE A 83 13.10 -1.61 -16.57
CA ILE A 83 12.41 -2.22 -15.41
C ILE A 83 12.18 -3.71 -15.63
N LYS A 84 11.88 -4.15 -16.85
CA LYS A 84 11.73 -5.56 -17.19
C LYS A 84 13.05 -6.32 -17.00
N GLU A 85 14.14 -5.83 -17.56
CA GLU A 85 15.49 -6.41 -17.41
C GLU A 85 15.88 -6.50 -15.93
N MET A 86 15.60 -5.45 -15.13
CA MET A 86 15.86 -5.43 -13.68
C MET A 86 15.03 -6.47 -12.91
N LYS A 87 13.82 -6.79 -13.36
CA LYS A 87 13.00 -7.84 -12.75
C LYS A 87 13.51 -9.23 -13.11
N GLU A 88 14.04 -9.40 -14.32
CA GLU A 88 14.61 -10.66 -14.81
C GLU A 88 15.97 -10.97 -14.15
N ASP A 89 16.82 -9.97 -13.91
CA ASP A 89 18.14 -10.12 -13.28
C ASP A 89 18.13 -10.03 -11.73
N GLY A 90 16.94 -9.83 -11.15
CA GLY A 90 16.71 -9.73 -9.71
C GLY A 90 17.12 -8.39 -9.08
N THR A 91 17.63 -7.43 -9.84
CA THR A 91 18.05 -6.11 -9.33
C THR A 91 16.88 -5.33 -8.76
N TYR A 92 15.71 -5.43 -9.40
CA TYR A 92 14.49 -4.80 -8.93
C TYR A 92 14.16 -5.26 -7.51
N GLN A 93 14.11 -6.58 -7.29
CA GLN A 93 13.79 -7.21 -6.01
C GLN A 93 14.81 -6.84 -4.94
N ARG A 94 16.10 -6.79 -5.27
CA ARG A 94 17.15 -6.35 -4.33
C ARG A 94 16.98 -4.90 -3.89
N LEU A 95 16.51 -4.02 -4.77
CA LEU A 95 16.32 -2.60 -4.46
C LEU A 95 15.07 -2.36 -3.62
N ILE A 96 13.94 -3.03 -3.93
CA ILE A 96 12.68 -2.80 -3.22
C ILE A 96 12.64 -3.43 -1.82
N HIS A 97 13.45 -4.47 -1.56
CA HIS A 97 13.60 -5.07 -0.22
C HIS A 97 14.81 -4.53 0.54
N ASN A 98 15.41 -3.42 0.08
CA ASN A 98 16.56 -2.84 0.76
C ASN A 98 16.08 -2.04 1.98
N PRO A 99 16.54 -2.35 3.20
CA PRO A 99 16.14 -1.65 4.43
C PRO A 99 16.57 -0.17 4.48
N ALA A 100 17.35 0.33 3.52
CA ALA A 100 17.58 1.77 3.37
C ALA A 100 16.35 2.53 2.81
N TYR A 101 15.32 1.82 2.33
CA TYR A 101 14.10 2.37 1.75
C TYR A 101 12.81 1.82 2.41
N GLU A 102 12.94 1.12 3.54
CA GLU A 102 11.87 0.75 4.49
C GLU A 102 12.03 1.56 5.78
#